data_AF-A0A368E0S2-F1
#
_entry.id   AF-A0A368E0S2-F1
#
_cell.length_a   1.000
_cell.length_b   1.000
_cell.length_c   1.000
_cell.angle_alpha   90.00
_cell.angle_beta   90.00
_cell.angle_gamma   90.00
#
_symmetry.space_group_name_H-M   'P 1'
#
loop_
_entity.id
_entity.type
_entity.pdbx_description
1 polymer ?
#
loop_
_entity_poly.entity_id
_entity_poly.type
_entity_poly.pdbx_seq_one_letter_code
_entity_poly.pdbx_strand_id
1 'polypeptide(L)'
;MTKEAVIVSTARTGLAKSGRGGFNMTHGATMGGHVIKSVIERAGVEPGEIEDVVMGCGYPEGATGQNVARLAAMRAGCPDTVSGVTVNRFCSSGLQTIAMAAGQILTEDVPMAIGAGVESISLVTMQGPNMNNFTEDSLMETHPALWMPMIETADIVAERYNVSREAQDEYALQSQQRMAAAQEADLFKDEIVPMETKMKVVNKETGEESIVDAVVDRDDCNRPGTTLEGLSSLTPVRGEDKFVTAGNASQLSDGAAAVLVMDAKEAEKRNLEPLGAFRGFAVAGCAADEMGIGPVFAVPRLLER
;
A
#
# COMPACT_ATOMS: atom_id res chain seq x y z
N MET A 1 -7.34 1.14 34.45
CA MET A 1 -7.96 1.44 33.14
C MET A 1 -7.00 0.93 32.10
N THR A 2 -7.46 0.04 31.22
CA THR A 2 -6.70 -0.43 30.05
C THR A 2 -6.46 0.75 29.12
N LYS A 3 -5.25 0.88 28.58
CA LYS A 3 -4.97 1.83 27.51
C LYS A 3 -5.74 1.48 26.25
N GLU A 4 -6.03 2.48 25.44
CA GLU A 4 -6.71 2.33 24.17
C GLU A 4 -5.95 3.13 23.11
N ALA A 5 -5.62 2.48 21.99
CA ALA A 5 -4.99 3.11 20.85
C ALA A 5 -6.07 3.56 19.86
N VAL A 6 -6.10 4.85 19.56
CA VAL A 6 -7.09 5.47 18.69
C VAL A 6 -6.44 6.13 17.49
N ILE A 7 -7.17 6.20 16.37
CA ILE A 7 -6.73 6.87 15.16
C ILE A 7 -7.29 8.28 15.19
N VAL A 8 -6.42 9.29 15.11
CA VAL A 8 -6.84 10.71 15.16
C VAL A 8 -6.63 11.43 13.84
N SER A 9 -5.87 10.85 12.90
CA SER A 9 -5.62 11.43 11.59
C SER A 9 -5.18 10.38 10.58
N THR A 10 -5.54 10.59 9.32
CA THR A 10 -5.18 9.74 8.18
C THR A 10 -4.96 10.59 6.94
N ALA A 11 -4.05 10.15 6.06
CA ALA A 11 -3.83 10.75 4.75
C ALA A 11 -3.20 9.71 3.81
N ARG A 12 -3.54 9.79 2.53
CA ARG A 12 -2.87 9.04 1.46
C ARG A 12 -2.67 9.93 0.24
N THR A 13 -1.70 9.58 -0.59
CA THR A 13 -1.64 10.14 -1.94
C THR A 13 -2.79 9.57 -2.78
N GLY A 14 -3.03 10.15 -3.97
CA GLY A 14 -3.64 9.35 -5.04
C GLY A 14 -2.73 8.16 -5.39
N LEU A 15 -3.28 7.10 -5.94
CA LEU A 15 -2.54 5.98 -6.51
C LEU A 15 -2.28 6.26 -7.99
N ALA A 16 -1.02 6.53 -8.33
CA ALA A 16 -0.60 6.82 -9.68
C ALA A 16 -0.11 5.56 -10.39
N LYS A 17 -0.46 5.38 -11.66
CA LYS A 17 -0.09 4.20 -12.44
C LYS A 17 1.41 4.12 -12.63
N SER A 18 2.04 3.01 -12.25
CA SER A 18 3.49 2.89 -12.34
C SER A 18 4.01 2.98 -13.79
N GLY A 19 5.17 3.60 -13.93
CA GLY A 19 5.88 3.90 -15.18
C GLY A 19 5.33 5.08 -15.96
N ARG A 20 4.05 5.44 -15.80
CA ARG A 20 3.36 6.40 -16.69
C ARG A 20 2.52 7.47 -15.97
N GLY A 21 2.25 7.29 -14.68
CA GLY A 21 1.47 8.22 -13.84
C GLY A 21 2.35 9.27 -13.17
N GLY A 22 1.70 10.18 -12.46
CA GLY A 22 2.35 11.39 -11.90
C GLY A 22 3.46 11.14 -10.88
N PHE A 23 3.61 9.92 -10.37
CA PHE A 23 4.69 9.53 -9.47
C PHE A 23 5.84 8.75 -10.13
N ASN A 24 5.88 8.61 -11.47
CA ASN A 24 6.86 7.76 -12.14
C ASN A 24 8.34 8.18 -11.98
N MET A 25 8.60 9.38 -11.46
CA MET A 25 9.92 9.87 -11.07
C MET A 25 10.03 10.21 -9.58
N THR A 26 8.97 10.01 -8.80
CA THR A 26 8.88 10.51 -7.42
C THR A 26 9.46 9.48 -6.44
N HIS A 27 10.50 9.89 -5.71
CA HIS A 27 11.17 9.06 -4.72
C HIS A 27 10.23 8.65 -3.57
N GLY A 28 10.37 7.43 -3.05
CA GLY A 28 9.52 6.88 -1.99
C GLY A 28 9.49 7.75 -0.73
N ALA A 29 10.66 8.17 -0.24
CA ALA A 29 10.76 9.10 0.89
C ALA A 29 9.99 10.43 0.68
N THR A 30 9.87 10.92 -0.56
CA THR A 30 9.11 12.14 -0.87
C THR A 30 7.60 11.88 -0.73
N MET A 31 7.09 10.76 -1.28
CA MET A 31 5.68 10.38 -1.13
C MET A 31 5.34 10.10 0.34
N GLY A 32 6.18 9.33 1.03
CA GLY A 32 6.02 9.00 2.45
C GLY A 32 6.06 10.25 3.34
N GLY A 33 7.01 11.15 3.11
CA GLY A 33 7.11 12.40 3.86
C GLY A 33 5.91 13.33 3.66
N HIS A 34 5.33 13.35 2.45
CA HIS A 34 4.12 14.12 2.14
C HIS A 34 2.92 13.68 2.99
N VAL A 35 2.65 12.37 3.06
CA VAL A 35 1.52 11.83 3.84
C VAL A 35 1.76 11.91 5.35
N ILE A 36 3.00 11.72 5.81
CA ILE A 36 3.36 11.89 7.24
C ILE A 36 3.14 13.34 7.66
N LYS A 37 3.67 14.29 6.89
CA LYS A 37 3.48 15.72 7.15
C LYS A 37 1.99 16.06 7.22
N SER A 38 1.21 15.54 6.27
CA SER A 38 -0.23 15.79 6.21
C SER A 38 -0.98 15.27 7.44
N VAL A 39 -0.66 14.06 7.94
CA VAL A 39 -1.35 13.56 9.14
C VAL A 39 -0.98 14.33 10.41
N ILE A 40 0.28 14.77 10.53
CA ILE A 40 0.76 15.61 11.64
C ILE A 40 0.04 16.96 11.61
N GLU A 41 0.02 17.64 10.46
CA GLU A 41 -0.64 18.94 10.29
C GLU A 41 -2.16 18.84 10.54
N ARG A 42 -2.83 17.81 10.01
CA ARG A 42 -4.27 17.57 10.23
C ARG A 42 -4.60 17.28 11.70
N ALA A 43 -3.71 16.59 12.42
CA ALA A 43 -3.89 16.30 13.84
C ALA A 43 -3.55 17.51 14.73
N GLY A 44 -2.89 18.54 14.21
CA GLY A 44 -2.48 19.72 14.97
C GLY A 44 -1.46 19.39 16.07
N VAL A 45 -0.58 18.41 15.84
CA VAL A 45 0.51 18.04 16.77
C VAL A 45 1.86 18.51 16.24
N GLU A 46 2.83 18.69 17.12
CA GLU A 46 4.18 19.08 16.70
C GLU A 46 4.94 17.86 16.17
N PRO A 47 5.74 17.97 15.10
CA PRO A 47 6.46 16.84 14.52
C PRO A 47 7.38 16.11 15.50
N GLY A 48 7.94 16.82 16.49
CA GLY A 48 8.81 16.26 17.52
C GLY A 48 8.09 15.45 18.61
N GLU A 49 6.76 15.46 18.64
CA GLU A 49 5.96 14.65 19.58
C GLU A 49 5.74 13.21 19.08
N ILE A 50 6.04 12.94 17.81
CA ILE A 50 5.99 11.60 17.25
C ILE A 50 7.18 10.80 17.78
N GLU A 51 6.93 9.71 18.47
CA GLU A 51 8.01 8.86 18.99
C GLU A 51 8.67 8.02 17.87
N ASP A 52 7.83 7.41 17.04
CA ASP A 52 8.25 6.49 15.98
C ASP A 52 7.37 6.60 14.73
N VAL A 53 8.02 6.40 13.59
CA VAL A 53 7.39 6.24 12.28
C VAL A 53 7.66 4.82 11.80
N VAL A 54 6.64 3.97 11.89
CA VAL A 54 6.67 2.60 11.41
C VAL A 54 6.13 2.60 9.98
N MET A 55 6.97 2.33 8.97
CA MET A 55 6.56 2.40 7.56
C MET A 55 6.68 1.05 6.85
N GLY A 56 5.57 0.60 6.24
CA GLY A 56 5.51 -0.62 5.46
C GLY A 56 6.02 -0.41 4.04
N CYS A 57 6.85 -1.32 3.55
CA CYS A 57 7.33 -1.32 2.17
C CYS A 57 7.57 -2.76 1.71
N GLY A 58 7.01 -3.15 0.56
CA GLY A 58 7.10 -4.52 0.04
C GLY A 58 8.47 -4.83 -0.55
N TYR A 59 9.10 -3.86 -1.21
CA TYR A 59 10.45 -3.98 -1.78
C TYR A 59 11.36 -2.86 -1.28
N PRO A 60 11.86 -2.91 -0.04
CA PRO A 60 12.66 -1.84 0.57
C PRO A 60 14.10 -1.79 0.01
N GLU A 61 14.21 -1.54 -1.29
CA GLU A 61 15.44 -1.37 -2.05
C GLU A 61 15.37 -0.11 -2.93
N GLY A 62 16.51 0.32 -3.46
CA GLY A 62 16.59 1.48 -4.35
C GLY A 62 15.92 2.73 -3.77
N ALA A 63 14.95 3.29 -4.50
CA ALA A 63 14.19 4.49 -4.12
C ALA A 63 13.29 4.34 -2.89
N THR A 64 13.15 3.12 -2.36
CA THR A 64 12.46 2.82 -1.09
C THR A 64 13.36 2.04 -0.13
N GLY A 65 14.65 1.93 -0.44
CA GLY A 65 15.66 1.34 0.43
C GLY A 65 16.13 2.30 1.51
N GLN A 66 17.24 1.94 2.18
CA GLN A 66 17.88 2.77 3.22
C GLN A 66 16.87 3.30 4.26
N ASN A 67 16.26 2.38 5.03
CA ASN A 67 15.22 2.68 6.02
C ASN A 67 14.31 3.86 5.62
N VAL A 68 13.48 3.65 4.59
CA VAL A 68 12.62 4.69 4.00
C VAL A 68 11.72 5.39 5.01
N ALA A 69 11.33 4.70 6.09
CA ALA A 69 10.61 5.29 7.22
C ALA A 69 11.33 6.51 7.80
N ARG A 70 12.63 6.37 8.09
CA ARG A 70 13.44 7.44 8.66
C ARG A 70 13.64 8.57 7.65
N LEU A 71 13.87 8.25 6.38
CA LEU A 71 13.99 9.25 5.32
C LEU A 71 12.70 10.06 5.16
N ALA A 72 11.55 9.38 5.20
CA ALA A 72 10.24 9.99 5.10
C ALA A 72 9.92 10.88 6.31
N ALA A 73 10.26 10.45 7.53
CA ALA A 73 10.12 11.28 8.73
C ALA A 73 10.91 12.60 8.63
N MET A 74 12.18 12.53 8.21
CA MET A 74 12.98 13.75 7.99
C MET A 74 12.38 14.63 6.88
N ARG A 75 11.89 14.00 5.81
CA ARG A 75 11.23 14.71 4.70
C ARG A 75 9.92 15.39 5.13
N ALA A 76 9.23 14.84 6.13
CA ALA A 76 8.02 15.41 6.71
C ALA A 76 8.30 16.60 7.66
N GLY A 77 9.57 16.84 8.02
CA GLY A 77 9.97 17.90 8.95
C GLY A 77 10.06 17.44 10.41
N CYS A 78 10.02 16.13 10.68
CA CYS A 78 10.31 15.61 12.01
C CYS A 78 11.77 15.90 12.39
N PRO A 79 12.07 16.24 13.66
CA PRO A 79 13.44 16.43 14.12
C PRO A 79 14.21 15.10 14.20
N ASP A 80 15.53 15.18 14.32
CA ASP A 80 16.41 14.01 14.34
C ASP A 80 16.12 13.02 15.50
N THR A 81 15.40 13.46 16.54
CA THR A 81 15.00 12.63 17.67
C THR A 81 13.88 11.64 17.33
N VAL A 82 13.09 11.88 16.27
CA VAL A 82 11.96 11.00 15.89
C VAL A 82 12.45 9.75 15.21
N SER A 83 12.23 8.59 15.82
CA SER A 83 12.71 7.31 15.27
C SER A 83 11.94 6.88 14.01
N GLY A 84 12.43 5.82 13.36
CA GLY A 84 11.74 5.28 12.20
C GLY A 84 12.21 3.89 11.84
N VAL A 85 11.28 3.01 11.47
CA VAL A 85 11.55 1.62 11.11
C VAL A 85 10.78 1.22 9.85
N THR A 86 11.49 0.60 8.91
CA THR A 86 10.88 0.03 7.70
C THR A 86 10.52 -1.44 7.93
N VAL A 87 9.28 -1.80 7.65
CA VAL A 87 8.72 -3.13 7.91
C VAL A 87 8.33 -3.77 6.60
N ASN A 88 8.73 -5.03 6.40
CA ASN A 88 8.31 -5.83 5.26
C ASN A 88 7.54 -7.07 5.74
N ARG A 89 6.27 -7.12 5.36
CA ARG A 89 5.39 -8.31 5.34
C ARG A 89 4.62 -8.35 4.00
N PHE A 90 5.32 -8.07 2.91
CA PHE A 90 4.80 -7.96 1.55
C PHE A 90 3.52 -7.10 1.49
N CYS A 91 2.45 -7.57 0.86
CA CYS A 91 1.21 -6.83 0.66
C CYS A 91 0.56 -6.31 1.96
N SER A 92 0.89 -6.91 3.11
CA SER A 92 0.33 -6.53 4.42
C SER A 92 1.20 -5.54 5.20
N SER A 93 2.34 -5.10 4.65
CA SER A 93 3.31 -4.25 5.36
C SER A 93 2.68 -2.99 5.95
N GLY A 94 1.86 -2.27 5.18
CA GLY A 94 1.19 -1.05 5.65
C GLY A 94 0.17 -1.30 6.78
N LEU A 95 -0.53 -2.43 6.78
CA LEU A 95 -1.45 -2.78 7.86
C LEU A 95 -0.69 -3.25 9.12
N GLN A 96 0.42 -3.96 8.92
CA GLN A 96 1.30 -4.41 9.99
C GLN A 96 1.87 -3.22 10.79
N THR A 97 2.15 -2.10 10.14
CA THR A 97 2.71 -0.92 10.82
C THR A 97 1.70 -0.22 11.73
N ILE A 98 0.42 -0.17 11.34
CA ILE A 98 -0.66 0.33 12.21
C ILE A 98 -0.75 -0.54 13.48
N ALA A 99 -0.66 -1.86 13.34
CA ALA A 99 -0.68 -2.77 14.49
C ALA A 99 0.55 -2.60 15.40
N MET A 100 1.73 -2.31 14.83
CA MET A 100 2.94 -2.02 15.61
C MET A 100 2.83 -0.69 16.35
N ALA A 101 2.39 0.38 15.70
CA ALA A 101 2.16 1.68 16.31
C ALA A 101 1.11 1.60 17.44
N ALA A 102 0.01 0.87 17.22
CA ALA A 102 -0.98 0.61 18.26
C ALA A 102 -0.38 -0.21 19.43
N GLY A 103 0.45 -1.21 19.13
CA GLY A 103 1.17 -1.99 20.14
C GLY A 103 2.03 -1.10 21.05
N GLN A 104 2.86 -0.23 20.46
CA GLN A 104 3.69 0.73 21.19
C GLN A 104 2.87 1.57 22.18
N ILE A 105 1.72 2.08 21.76
CA ILE A 105 0.81 2.86 22.63
C ILE A 105 0.29 2.00 23.79
N LEU A 106 -0.23 0.82 23.45
CA LEU A 106 -0.89 -0.08 24.40
C LEU A 106 0.08 -0.65 25.45
N THR A 107 1.33 -0.95 25.06
CA THR A 107 2.26 -1.72 25.90
C THR A 107 3.54 -0.99 26.31
N GLU A 108 3.90 0.12 25.66
CA GLU A 108 5.22 0.76 25.84
C GLU A 108 5.15 2.23 26.30
N ASP A 109 3.96 2.74 26.65
CA ASP A 109 3.80 4.15 27.10
C ASP A 109 4.14 5.20 26.04
N VAL A 110 4.19 4.81 24.76
CA VAL A 110 4.29 5.74 23.64
C VAL A 110 2.98 6.55 23.52
N PRO A 111 3.03 7.89 23.58
CA PRO A 111 1.81 8.72 23.53
C PRO A 111 1.20 8.76 22.13
N MET A 112 2.04 8.79 21.09
CA MET A 112 1.63 8.74 19.69
C MET A 112 2.74 8.22 18.79
N ALA A 113 2.33 7.51 17.74
CA ALA A 113 3.21 6.95 16.72
C ALA A 113 2.49 6.95 15.37
N ILE A 114 3.25 6.86 14.28
CA ILE A 114 2.70 6.82 12.93
C ILE A 114 2.86 5.42 12.34
N GLY A 115 1.75 4.82 11.92
CA GLY A 115 1.74 3.67 11.02
C GLY A 115 1.59 4.16 9.58
N ALA A 116 2.54 3.85 8.72
CA ALA A 116 2.57 4.30 7.33
C ALA A 116 2.87 3.16 6.36
N GLY A 117 2.70 3.42 5.06
CA GLY A 117 3.11 2.55 3.98
C GLY A 117 3.51 3.35 2.74
N VAL A 118 4.50 2.86 1.99
CA VAL A 118 4.93 3.45 0.72
C VAL A 118 5.38 2.37 -0.25
N GLU A 119 5.06 2.56 -1.53
CA GLU A 119 5.58 1.74 -2.61
C GLU A 119 5.89 2.62 -3.83
N SER A 120 7.01 2.34 -4.51
CA SER A 120 7.40 2.99 -5.76
C SER A 120 7.80 1.94 -6.78
N ILE A 121 6.81 1.31 -7.39
CA ILE A 121 7.03 0.28 -8.41
C ILE A 121 7.77 0.87 -9.62
N SER A 122 7.47 2.13 -9.99
CA SER A 122 8.17 2.84 -11.07
C SER A 122 9.69 2.88 -10.91
N LEU A 123 10.17 3.15 -9.70
CA LEU A 123 11.59 3.37 -9.43
C LEU A 123 12.31 2.14 -8.85
N VAL A 124 11.54 1.14 -8.41
CA VAL A 124 12.08 -0.06 -7.77
C VAL A 124 11.91 -1.26 -8.71
N THR A 125 10.73 -1.86 -8.76
CA THR A 125 10.55 -3.14 -9.44
C THR A 125 10.56 -3.03 -10.96
N MET A 126 10.10 -1.91 -11.54
CA MET A 126 10.15 -1.68 -13.00
C MET A 126 11.56 -1.45 -13.54
N GLN A 127 12.55 -1.17 -12.67
CA GLN A 127 13.97 -1.09 -13.07
C GLN A 127 14.63 -2.47 -13.17
N GLY A 128 13.89 -3.53 -12.84
CA GLY A 128 14.40 -4.87 -12.67
C GLY A 128 14.86 -5.11 -11.23
N PRO A 129 14.36 -6.16 -10.56
CA PRO A 129 14.78 -6.47 -9.19
C PRO A 129 16.26 -6.84 -9.16
N ASN A 130 16.88 -6.69 -7.98
CA ASN A 130 18.22 -7.23 -7.77
C ASN A 130 18.18 -8.77 -7.76
N MET A 131 18.74 -9.39 -8.82
CA MET A 131 18.73 -10.85 -8.98
C MET A 131 19.92 -11.56 -8.30
N ASN A 132 20.83 -10.83 -7.66
CA ASN A 132 22.00 -11.43 -7.02
C ASN A 132 21.60 -12.30 -5.82
N ASN A 133 21.86 -13.61 -5.89
CA ASN A 133 21.43 -14.59 -4.89
C ASN A 133 19.94 -14.49 -4.54
N PHE A 134 19.10 -14.25 -5.56
CA PHE A 134 17.65 -14.04 -5.39
C PHE A 134 16.94 -15.24 -4.73
N THR A 135 17.45 -16.44 -5.00
CA THR A 135 16.96 -17.70 -4.43
C THR A 135 18.00 -18.32 -3.49
N GLU A 136 17.52 -19.17 -2.58
CA GLU A 136 18.38 -20.06 -1.78
C GLU A 136 18.09 -21.50 -2.22
N ASP A 137 19.14 -22.22 -2.64
CA ASP A 137 19.00 -23.48 -3.39
C ASP A 137 18.23 -24.55 -2.61
N SER A 138 18.52 -24.73 -1.32
CA SER A 138 17.87 -25.76 -0.48
C SER A 138 16.37 -25.48 -0.29
N LEU A 139 16.00 -24.21 -0.11
CA LEU A 139 14.61 -23.79 -0.05
C LEU A 139 13.92 -23.87 -1.41
N MET A 140 14.60 -23.59 -2.52
CA MET A 140 14.03 -23.78 -3.86
C MET A 140 13.73 -25.25 -4.16
N GLU A 141 14.58 -26.16 -3.71
CA GLU A 141 14.38 -27.60 -3.87
C GLU A 141 13.17 -28.11 -3.05
N THR A 142 13.00 -27.60 -1.82
CA THR A 142 11.99 -28.10 -0.87
C THR A 142 10.68 -27.32 -0.88
N HIS A 143 10.73 -26.03 -1.22
CA HIS A 143 9.62 -25.07 -1.16
C HIS A 143 9.67 -24.09 -2.36
N PRO A 144 9.66 -24.57 -3.62
CA PRO A 144 9.81 -23.71 -4.80
C PRO A 144 8.72 -22.63 -4.90
N ALA A 145 7.53 -22.89 -4.33
CA ALA A 145 6.42 -21.95 -4.30
C ALA A 145 6.72 -20.63 -3.57
N LEU A 146 7.76 -20.58 -2.72
CA LEU A 146 8.18 -19.34 -2.05
C LEU A 146 8.69 -18.26 -3.02
N TRP A 147 9.16 -18.66 -4.20
CA TRP A 147 9.58 -17.75 -5.28
C TRP A 147 8.63 -17.78 -6.49
N MET A 148 7.46 -18.39 -6.35
CA MET A 148 6.47 -18.44 -7.42
C MET A 148 5.94 -17.02 -7.70
N PRO A 149 5.89 -16.60 -8.97
CA PRO A 149 5.25 -15.35 -9.33
C PRO A 149 3.79 -15.32 -8.85
N MET A 150 3.39 -14.23 -8.20
CA MET A 150 2.04 -14.13 -7.61
C MET A 150 0.91 -14.45 -8.59
N ILE A 151 1.08 -14.10 -9.87
CA ILE A 151 0.07 -14.38 -10.89
C ILE A 151 -0.18 -15.89 -11.07
N GLU A 152 0.84 -16.72 -10.91
CA GLU A 152 0.70 -18.18 -10.98
C GLU A 152 -0.02 -18.73 -9.75
N THR A 153 0.26 -18.18 -8.56
CA THR A 153 -0.47 -18.55 -7.33
C THR A 153 -1.96 -18.25 -7.46
N ALA A 154 -2.32 -17.16 -8.15
CA ALA A 154 -3.71 -16.80 -8.38
C ALA A 154 -4.41 -17.74 -9.38
N ASP A 155 -3.71 -18.21 -10.43
CA ASP A 155 -4.22 -19.26 -11.31
C ASP A 155 -4.42 -20.59 -10.55
N ILE A 156 -3.49 -20.96 -9.65
CA ILE A 156 -3.62 -22.15 -8.79
C ILE A 156 -4.83 -22.04 -7.88
N VAL A 157 -5.05 -20.89 -7.24
CA VAL A 157 -6.23 -20.64 -6.39
C VAL A 157 -7.51 -20.75 -7.22
N ALA A 158 -7.54 -20.15 -8.41
CA ALA A 158 -8.70 -20.21 -9.29
C ALA A 158 -9.06 -21.65 -9.68
N GLU A 159 -8.07 -22.46 -10.05
CA GLU A 159 -8.26 -23.87 -10.39
C GLU A 159 -8.65 -24.71 -9.17
N ARG A 160 -7.88 -24.63 -8.08
CA ARG A 160 -8.04 -25.43 -6.85
C ARG A 160 -9.40 -25.20 -6.18
N TYR A 161 -9.88 -23.96 -6.21
CA TYR A 161 -11.12 -23.55 -5.54
C TYR A 161 -12.27 -23.28 -6.51
N ASN A 162 -12.12 -23.65 -7.79
CA ASN A 162 -13.14 -23.51 -8.84
C ASN A 162 -13.69 -22.07 -9.00
N VAL A 163 -12.80 -21.06 -8.95
CA VAL A 163 -13.16 -19.66 -9.20
C VAL A 163 -13.09 -19.40 -10.70
N SER A 164 -14.25 -19.42 -11.37
CA SER A 164 -14.33 -19.28 -12.82
C SER A 164 -13.77 -17.95 -13.33
N ARG A 165 -13.30 -17.95 -14.59
CA ARG A 165 -12.84 -16.73 -15.28
C ARG A 165 -13.93 -15.65 -15.31
N GLU A 166 -15.17 -16.06 -15.56
CA GLU A 166 -16.32 -15.15 -15.57
C GLU A 166 -16.51 -14.46 -14.21
N ALA A 167 -16.45 -15.20 -13.10
CA ALA A 167 -16.57 -14.63 -11.76
C ALA A 167 -15.44 -13.63 -11.44
N GLN A 168 -14.22 -13.89 -11.91
CA GLN A 168 -13.09 -12.98 -11.75
C GLN A 168 -13.30 -11.67 -12.53
N ASP A 169 -13.77 -11.76 -13.78
CA ASP A 169 -14.04 -10.59 -14.62
C ASP A 169 -15.25 -9.80 -14.11
N GLU A 170 -16.30 -10.46 -13.63
CA GLU A 170 -17.46 -9.81 -12.98
C GLU A 170 -17.04 -9.03 -11.74
N TYR A 171 -16.18 -9.60 -10.88
CA TYR A 171 -15.67 -8.90 -9.71
C TYR A 171 -14.82 -7.69 -10.09
N ALA A 172 -13.96 -7.83 -11.11
CA ALA A 172 -13.16 -6.72 -11.62
C ALA A 172 -14.02 -5.58 -12.19
N LEU A 173 -15.09 -5.90 -12.92
CA LEU A 173 -16.06 -4.92 -13.42
C LEU A 173 -16.73 -4.19 -12.26
N GLN A 174 -17.22 -4.92 -11.25
CA GLN A 174 -17.82 -4.33 -10.06
C GLN A 174 -16.84 -3.39 -9.33
N SER A 175 -15.57 -3.77 -9.23
CA SER A 175 -14.53 -2.92 -8.63
C SER A 175 -14.36 -1.61 -9.41
N GLN A 176 -14.32 -1.65 -10.73
CA GLN A 176 -14.19 -0.43 -11.56
C GLN A 176 -15.43 0.46 -11.46
N GLN A 177 -16.62 -0.12 -11.45
CA GLN A 177 -17.88 0.62 -11.30
C GLN A 177 -17.96 1.33 -9.95
N ARG A 178 -17.61 0.64 -8.85
CA ARG A 178 -17.58 1.23 -7.50
C ARG A 178 -16.57 2.37 -7.41
N MET A 179 -15.39 2.18 -7.98
CA MET A 179 -14.35 3.21 -7.99
C MET A 179 -14.78 4.46 -8.78
N ALA A 180 -15.38 4.26 -9.95
CA ALA A 180 -15.91 5.36 -10.76
C ALA A 180 -17.02 6.13 -10.03
N ALA A 181 -17.98 5.42 -9.43
CA ALA A 181 -19.05 6.03 -8.65
C ALA A 181 -18.53 6.79 -7.42
N ALA A 182 -17.52 6.26 -6.72
CA ALA A 182 -16.92 6.92 -5.56
C ALA A 182 -16.14 8.19 -5.95
N GLN A 183 -15.45 8.18 -7.10
CA GLN A 183 -14.80 9.39 -7.63
C GLN A 183 -15.82 10.44 -8.10
N GLU A 184 -16.88 10.03 -8.80
CA GLU A 184 -17.96 10.94 -9.22
C GLU A 184 -18.66 11.59 -8.01
N ALA A 185 -18.82 10.83 -6.92
CA ALA A 185 -19.39 11.31 -5.67
C ALA A 185 -18.38 12.01 -4.74
N ASP A 186 -17.12 12.18 -5.17
CA ASP A 186 -16.05 12.86 -4.41
C ASP A 186 -15.81 12.28 -3.00
N LEU A 187 -15.93 10.95 -2.85
CA LEU A 187 -15.85 10.28 -1.54
C LEU A 187 -14.42 10.20 -0.98
N PHE A 188 -13.40 10.46 -1.80
CA PHE A 188 -11.99 10.34 -1.40
C PHE A 188 -11.34 11.68 -1.01
N LYS A 189 -12.07 12.80 -1.10
CA LYS A 189 -11.54 14.14 -0.85
C LYS A 189 -10.93 14.32 0.54
N ASP A 190 -11.45 13.59 1.53
CA ASP A 190 -11.01 13.69 2.92
C ASP A 190 -9.73 12.88 3.18
N GLU A 191 -9.50 11.81 2.42
CA GLU A 191 -8.35 10.92 2.58
C GLU A 191 -7.20 11.21 1.61
N ILE A 192 -7.46 11.69 0.39
CA ILE A 192 -6.42 12.03 -0.59
C ILE A 192 -5.84 13.42 -0.30
N VAL A 193 -4.51 13.49 -0.18
CA VAL A 193 -3.76 14.75 -0.11
C VAL A 193 -3.07 15.04 -1.45
N PRO A 194 -3.49 16.08 -2.19
CA PRO A 194 -2.87 16.43 -3.46
C PRO A 194 -1.37 16.66 -3.32
N MET A 195 -0.59 16.15 -4.28
CA MET A 195 0.86 16.27 -4.27
C MET A 195 1.36 16.79 -5.62
N GLU A 196 2.07 17.92 -5.60
CA GLU A 196 2.79 18.43 -6.76
C GLU A 196 4.04 17.59 -7.02
N THR A 197 4.27 17.23 -8.28
CA THR A 197 5.36 16.36 -8.70
C THR A 197 5.94 16.78 -10.04
N LYS A 198 7.02 16.08 -10.44
CA LYS A 198 7.52 16.07 -11.81
C LYS A 198 7.31 14.67 -12.38
N MET A 199 6.83 14.60 -13.61
CA MET A 199 6.54 13.34 -14.31
C MET A 199 7.37 13.25 -15.59
N LYS A 200 7.95 12.08 -15.85
CA LYS A 200 8.55 11.76 -17.15
C LYS A 200 7.46 11.37 -18.13
N VAL A 201 7.37 12.05 -19.26
CA VAL A 201 6.46 11.72 -20.36
C VAL A 201 7.28 11.25 -21.54
N VAL A 202 6.87 10.13 -22.15
CA VAL A 202 7.46 9.61 -23.38
C VAL A 202 6.46 9.79 -24.51
N ASN A 203 6.84 10.54 -25.55
CA ASN A 203 6.04 10.63 -26.75
C ASN A 203 6.03 9.26 -27.44
N LYS A 204 4.84 8.68 -27.63
CA LYS A 204 4.69 7.33 -28.19
C LYS A 204 5.08 7.22 -29.66
N GLU A 205 5.04 8.32 -30.41
CA GLU A 205 5.35 8.35 -31.84
C GLU A 205 6.84 8.61 -32.08
N THR A 206 7.43 9.55 -31.32
CA THR A 206 8.83 9.97 -31.52
C THR A 206 9.82 9.30 -30.58
N GLY A 207 9.34 8.74 -29.46
CA GLY A 207 10.19 8.21 -28.39
C GLY A 207 10.86 9.30 -27.54
N GLU A 208 10.59 10.58 -27.80
CA GLU A 208 11.18 11.71 -27.07
C GLU A 208 10.70 11.72 -25.61
N GLU A 209 11.65 11.86 -24.68
CA GLU A 209 11.38 12.00 -23.25
C GLU A 209 11.37 13.48 -22.85
N SER A 210 10.35 13.89 -22.08
CA SER A 210 10.30 15.21 -21.44
C SER A 210 9.86 15.10 -19.99
N ILE A 211 10.22 16.11 -19.18
CA ILE A 211 9.79 16.23 -17.80
C ILE A 211 8.78 17.36 -17.71
N VAL A 212 7.60 17.08 -17.16
CA VAL A 212 6.52 18.05 -17.00
C VAL A 212 6.12 18.17 -15.54
N ASP A 213 5.56 19.32 -15.16
CA ASP A 213 4.84 19.46 -13.90
C ASP A 213 3.59 18.59 -13.89
N ALA A 214 3.31 17.95 -12.76
CA ALA A 214 2.13 17.14 -12.54
C ALA A 214 1.59 17.36 -11.12
N VAL A 215 0.31 17.04 -10.95
CA VAL A 215 -0.33 17.00 -9.63
C VAL A 215 -1.05 15.67 -9.53
N VAL A 216 -0.77 14.90 -8.48
CA VAL A 216 -1.51 13.70 -8.15
C VAL A 216 -2.54 14.06 -7.09
N ASP A 217 -3.77 14.32 -7.54
CA ASP A 217 -4.92 14.73 -6.72
C ASP A 217 -6.03 13.65 -6.65
N ARG A 218 -5.84 12.54 -7.37
CA ARG A 218 -6.79 11.43 -7.49
C ARG A 218 -6.07 10.14 -7.87
N ASP A 219 -6.76 9.01 -7.70
CA ASP A 219 -6.31 7.75 -8.27
C ASP A 219 -6.50 7.77 -9.80
N ASP A 220 -5.47 7.41 -10.58
CA ASP A 220 -5.49 7.44 -12.06
C ASP A 220 -5.40 6.02 -12.70
N CYS A 221 -5.36 5.01 -11.84
CA CYS A 221 -5.26 3.61 -12.24
C CYS A 221 -6.61 3.08 -12.77
N ASN A 222 -7.73 3.57 -12.26
CA ASN A 222 -9.05 3.07 -12.63
C ASN A 222 -9.39 3.30 -14.12
N ARG A 223 -10.36 2.52 -14.60
CA ARG A 223 -10.85 2.50 -15.98
C ARG A 223 -12.38 2.50 -15.93
N PRO A 224 -13.02 3.68 -15.82
CA PRO A 224 -14.49 3.78 -15.74
C PRO A 224 -15.23 3.16 -16.92
N GLY A 225 -14.60 3.08 -18.09
CA GLY A 225 -15.15 2.47 -19.30
C GLY A 225 -14.96 0.95 -19.40
N THR A 226 -14.53 0.26 -18.34
CA THR A 226 -14.41 -1.20 -18.34
C THR A 226 -15.77 -1.85 -18.60
N THR A 227 -15.80 -2.82 -19.51
CA THR A 227 -16.98 -3.64 -19.81
C THR A 227 -16.66 -5.12 -19.61
N LEU A 228 -17.67 -5.94 -19.37
CA LEU A 228 -17.47 -7.40 -19.25
C LEU A 228 -16.90 -7.98 -20.55
N GLU A 229 -17.44 -7.60 -21.71
CA GLU A 229 -16.91 -8.00 -23.02
C GLU A 229 -15.42 -7.62 -23.17
N GLY A 230 -15.06 -6.40 -22.76
CA GLY A 230 -13.67 -5.94 -22.78
C GLY A 230 -12.77 -6.80 -21.90
N LEU A 231 -13.20 -7.13 -20.67
CA LEU A 231 -12.46 -8.00 -19.76
C LEU A 231 -12.33 -9.43 -20.30
N SER A 232 -13.42 -10.02 -20.80
CA SER A 232 -13.43 -11.38 -21.34
C SER A 232 -12.58 -11.53 -22.60
N SER A 233 -12.39 -10.44 -23.35
CA SER A 233 -11.50 -10.42 -24.53
C SER A 233 -10.01 -10.46 -24.18
N LEU A 234 -9.64 -10.20 -22.93
CA LEU A 234 -8.23 -10.21 -22.51
C LEU A 234 -7.70 -11.63 -22.40
N THR A 235 -6.54 -11.86 -23.03
CA THR A 235 -5.76 -13.09 -22.88
C THR A 235 -5.18 -13.16 -21.46
N PRO A 236 -5.31 -14.30 -20.76
CA PRO A 236 -4.62 -14.50 -19.49
C PRO A 236 -3.10 -14.43 -19.65
N VAL A 237 -2.42 -13.93 -18.62
CA VAL A 237 -0.99 -13.61 -18.69
C VAL A 237 -0.12 -14.86 -18.84
N ARG A 238 -0.59 -16.01 -18.34
CA ARG A 238 0.14 -17.28 -18.35
C ARG A 238 -0.29 -18.26 -19.43
N GLY A 239 -1.22 -17.90 -20.30
CA GLY A 239 -1.71 -18.75 -21.39
C GLY A 239 -3.23 -18.77 -21.49
N GLU A 240 -3.78 -19.21 -22.62
CA GLU A 240 -5.23 -19.21 -22.87
C GLU A 240 -6.02 -20.17 -21.96
N ASP A 241 -5.35 -21.19 -21.40
CA ASP A 241 -5.89 -22.16 -20.45
C ASP A 241 -5.89 -21.66 -18.99
N LYS A 242 -5.47 -20.41 -18.76
CA LYS A 242 -5.36 -19.78 -17.44
C LYS A 242 -6.45 -18.74 -17.19
N PHE A 243 -6.44 -18.14 -16.01
CA PHE A 243 -7.55 -17.31 -15.52
C PHE A 243 -7.17 -15.84 -15.42
N VAL A 244 -5.96 -15.55 -14.93
CA VAL A 244 -5.60 -14.19 -14.52
C VAL A 244 -5.14 -13.34 -15.72
N THR A 245 -5.77 -12.18 -15.89
CA THR A 245 -5.50 -11.19 -16.92
C THR A 245 -5.06 -9.85 -16.31
N ALA A 246 -4.61 -8.92 -17.15
CA ALA A 246 -4.38 -7.54 -16.72
C ALA A 246 -5.67 -6.80 -16.29
N GLY A 247 -6.86 -7.30 -16.64
CA GLY A 247 -8.14 -6.69 -16.32
C GLY A 247 -8.71 -7.14 -14.97
N ASN A 248 -8.38 -8.35 -14.52
CA ASN A 248 -8.85 -8.93 -13.26
C ASN A 248 -7.75 -9.06 -12.19
N ALA A 249 -6.52 -8.62 -12.48
CA ALA A 249 -5.45 -8.44 -11.51
C ALA A 249 -5.34 -6.98 -11.03
N SER A 250 -4.75 -6.77 -9.84
CA SER A 250 -4.41 -5.44 -9.35
C SER A 250 -3.41 -4.76 -10.28
N GLN A 251 -3.57 -3.45 -10.48
CA GLN A 251 -2.61 -2.67 -11.25
C GLN A 251 -1.35 -2.40 -10.44
N LEU A 252 -0.23 -2.20 -11.14
CA LEU A 252 0.97 -1.64 -10.55
C LEU A 252 0.77 -0.13 -10.34
N SER A 253 0.91 0.30 -9.09
CA SER A 253 0.68 1.69 -8.67
C SER A 253 1.78 2.15 -7.72
N ASP A 254 2.09 3.43 -7.80
CA ASP A 254 2.95 4.13 -6.84
C ASP A 254 2.07 4.95 -5.90
N GLY A 255 2.44 5.00 -4.62
CA GLY A 255 1.73 5.81 -3.64
C GLY A 255 2.21 5.62 -2.21
N ALA A 256 1.65 6.41 -1.31
CA ALA A 256 1.91 6.34 0.13
C ALA A 256 0.64 6.60 0.95
N ALA A 257 0.62 6.12 2.19
CA ALA A 257 -0.41 6.41 3.18
C ALA A 257 0.19 6.48 4.59
N ALA A 258 -0.44 7.24 5.48
CA ALA A 258 -0.08 7.35 6.88
C ALA A 258 -1.32 7.45 7.77
N VAL A 259 -1.20 6.92 8.98
CA VAL A 259 -2.20 6.96 10.05
C VAL A 259 -1.50 7.38 11.33
N LEU A 260 -2.00 8.42 11.99
CA LEU A 260 -1.54 8.83 13.31
C LEU A 260 -2.35 8.10 14.37
N VAL A 261 -1.67 7.25 15.13
CA VAL A 261 -2.24 6.52 16.26
C VAL A 261 -1.81 7.21 17.55
N MET A 262 -2.74 7.37 18.49
CA MET A 262 -2.55 8.10 19.73
C MET A 262 -3.19 7.34 20.91
N ASP A 263 -2.66 7.51 22.11
CA ASP A 263 -3.36 7.10 23.34
C ASP A 263 -4.68 7.87 23.47
N ALA A 264 -5.77 7.18 23.80
CA ALA A 264 -7.10 7.79 23.89
C ALA A 264 -7.19 8.94 24.90
N LYS A 265 -6.45 8.88 26.03
CA LYS A 265 -6.44 9.97 27.02
C LYS A 265 -5.63 11.15 26.53
N GLU A 266 -4.58 10.90 25.75
CA GLU A 266 -3.84 11.97 25.11
C GLU A 266 -4.68 12.69 24.06
N ALA A 267 -5.45 11.95 23.26
CA ALA A 267 -6.43 12.52 22.34
C ALA A 267 -7.49 13.35 23.07
N GLU A 268 -8.02 12.84 24.20
CA GLU A 268 -8.99 13.54 25.05
C GLU A 268 -8.41 14.86 25.61
N LYS A 269 -7.20 14.85 26.16
CA LYS A 269 -6.53 16.08 26.67
C LYS A 269 -6.37 17.14 25.58
N ARG A 270 -6.17 16.72 24.34
CA ARG A 270 -5.99 17.59 23.18
C ARG A 270 -7.30 17.99 22.50
N ASN A 271 -8.44 17.51 23.00
CA ASN A 271 -9.76 17.68 22.38
C ASN A 271 -9.80 17.19 20.91
N LEU A 272 -9.09 16.11 20.61
CA LEU A 272 -9.14 15.46 19.30
C LEU A 272 -10.29 14.47 19.27
N GLU A 273 -11.06 14.47 18.19
CA GLU A 273 -12.11 13.47 17.93
C GLU A 273 -11.49 12.29 17.18
N PRO A 274 -11.43 11.09 17.78
CA PRO A 274 -10.87 9.94 17.08
C PRO A 274 -11.77 9.45 15.94
N LEU A 275 -11.16 9.13 14.80
CA LEU A 275 -11.82 8.53 13.63
C LEU A 275 -12.23 7.07 13.88
N GLY A 276 -11.55 6.41 14.83
CA GLY A 276 -11.80 5.03 15.19
C GLY A 276 -10.80 4.52 16.23
N ALA A 277 -11.04 3.31 16.73
CA ALA A 277 -10.17 2.66 17.71
C ALA A 277 -9.58 1.36 17.14
N PHE A 278 -8.31 1.10 17.45
CA PHE A 278 -7.67 -0.16 17.13
C PHE A 278 -8.20 -1.27 18.06
N ARG A 279 -8.92 -2.24 17.49
CA ARG A 279 -9.55 -3.33 18.27
C ARG A 279 -8.76 -4.63 18.26
N GLY A 280 -7.96 -4.86 17.24
CA GLY A 280 -7.14 -6.05 17.15
C GLY A 280 -6.47 -6.22 15.81
N PHE A 281 -5.55 -7.17 15.77
CA PHE A 281 -4.82 -7.56 14.57
C PHE A 281 -4.51 -9.05 14.64
N ALA A 282 -4.68 -9.76 13.52
CA ALA A 282 -4.36 -11.17 13.40
C ALA A 282 -3.61 -11.43 12.09
N VAL A 283 -2.65 -12.35 12.17
CA VAL A 283 -1.92 -12.87 11.01
C VAL A 283 -2.16 -14.38 10.97
N ALA A 284 -2.29 -14.91 9.77
CA ALA A 284 -2.34 -16.35 9.51
C ALA A 284 -1.43 -16.67 8.32
N GLY A 285 -0.79 -17.84 8.37
CA GLY A 285 -0.04 -18.38 7.24
C GLY A 285 -0.88 -19.41 6.49
N CYS A 286 -0.58 -19.61 5.21
CA CYS A 286 -1.09 -20.68 4.35
C CYS A 286 0.04 -21.17 3.43
N ALA A 287 -0.23 -22.15 2.57
CA ALA A 287 0.77 -22.61 1.61
C ALA A 287 1.11 -21.49 0.61
N ALA A 288 2.38 -21.41 0.21
CA ALA A 288 2.88 -20.31 -0.62
C ALA A 288 2.27 -20.29 -2.03
N ASP A 289 1.91 -21.45 -2.57
CA ASP A 289 1.30 -21.58 -3.89
C ASP A 289 -0.17 -21.11 -3.96
N GLU A 290 -0.77 -20.85 -2.79
CA GLU A 290 -2.14 -20.35 -2.65
C GLU A 290 -2.23 -19.10 -1.78
N MET A 291 -1.13 -18.36 -1.64
CA MET A 291 -1.00 -17.22 -0.72
C MET A 291 -2.17 -16.23 -0.74
N GLY A 292 -2.88 -16.09 -1.87
CA GLY A 292 -4.06 -15.25 -2.04
C GLY A 292 -5.23 -15.59 -1.10
N ILE A 293 -5.27 -16.79 -0.51
CA ILE A 293 -6.34 -17.18 0.44
C ILE A 293 -6.02 -16.81 1.90
N GLY A 294 -4.88 -16.16 2.19
CA GLY A 294 -4.51 -15.74 3.54
C GLY A 294 -5.65 -15.09 4.37
N PRO A 295 -6.49 -14.21 3.78
CA PRO A 295 -7.64 -13.61 4.47
C PRO A 295 -8.67 -14.63 5.00
N VAL A 296 -8.84 -15.79 4.34
CA VAL A 296 -9.77 -16.86 4.77
C VAL A 296 -9.41 -17.37 6.16
N PHE A 297 -8.12 -17.35 6.53
CA PHE A 297 -7.65 -17.77 7.85
C PHE A 297 -7.48 -16.61 8.82
N ALA A 298 -7.04 -15.45 8.35
CA ALA A 298 -6.72 -14.31 9.21
C ALA A 298 -7.98 -13.62 9.78
N VAL A 299 -9.04 -13.48 8.96
CA VAL A 299 -10.25 -12.75 9.37
C VAL A 299 -11.03 -13.49 10.47
N PRO A 300 -11.37 -14.79 10.35
CA PRO A 300 -12.05 -15.50 11.44
C PRO A 300 -11.27 -15.47 12.75
N ARG A 301 -9.94 -15.67 12.66
CA ARG A 301 -9.03 -15.60 13.82
C ARG A 301 -9.05 -14.24 14.51
N LEU A 302 -9.24 -13.15 13.78
CA LEU A 302 -9.39 -11.81 14.36
C LEU A 302 -10.74 -11.68 15.08
N LEU A 303 -11.83 -12.14 14.46
CA LEU A 303 -13.19 -12.00 14.99
C LEU A 303 -13.44 -12.85 16.25
N GLU A 304 -12.68 -13.92 16.45
CA GLU A 304 -12.73 -14.75 17.66
C GLU A 304 -12.05 -14.10 18.89
N ARG A 305 -11.24 -13.06 18.71
CA ARG A 305 -10.50 -12.36 19.79
C ARG A 305 -11.31 -11.22 20.39
#